data_AF-A0A2V8MIY0-F1
#
_entry.id   AF-A0A2V8MIY0-F1
#
_cell.length_a   1.000
_cell.length_b   1.000
_cell.length_c   1.000
_cell.angle_alpha   90.00
_cell.angle_beta   90.00
_cell.angle_gamma   90.00
#
_symmetry.space_group_name_H-M   'P 1'
#
loop_
_entity.id
_entity.type
_entity.pdbx_description
1 polymer ?
#
loop_
_entity_poly.entity_id
_entity_poly.type
_entity_poly.pdbx_seq_one_letter_code
_entity_poly.pdbx_strand_id
1 'polypeptide(L)'
;MRLRWAFLFAALVVLLAASATVTAQIPYYGQYNRGQDVVPVYEGWMPNPDGTFTMYFGYLNRNYQEELDIPLGPDNNFDSDTDRGQPTHFYPRRHFFVFQVVVPKDLGAERRLVWTLRIRGKTNVAGFNRTGKSIMKS
;
A
#
# COMPACT_ATOMS: atom_id res chain seq x y z
N MET A 1 -60.74 15.04 -27.63
CA MET A 1 -59.65 14.13 -28.07
C MET A 1 -58.23 14.63 -27.77
N ARG A 2 -57.90 15.93 -27.87
CA ARG A 2 -56.52 16.45 -27.73
C ARG A 2 -55.91 16.39 -26.31
N LEU A 3 -56.72 16.37 -25.26
CA LEU A 3 -56.25 16.38 -23.86
C LEU A 3 -55.68 15.02 -23.39
N ARG A 4 -56.21 13.90 -23.91
CA ARG A 4 -55.75 12.54 -23.55
C ARG A 4 -54.32 12.23 -24.04
N TRP A 5 -53.91 12.88 -25.13
CA TRP A 5 -52.59 12.70 -25.74
C TRP A 5 -51.51 13.46 -24.98
N ALA A 6 -51.86 14.61 -24.38
CA ALA A 6 -50.95 15.37 -23.51
C ALA A 6 -50.61 14.61 -22.23
N PHE A 7 -51.59 13.92 -21.62
CA PHE A 7 -51.35 13.06 -20.45
C PHE A 7 -50.50 11.82 -20.78
N LEU A 8 -50.70 11.22 -21.96
CA LEU A 8 -49.87 10.10 -22.42
C LEU A 8 -48.43 10.53 -22.72
N PHE A 9 -48.23 11.72 -23.28
CA PHE A 9 -46.90 12.29 -23.51
C PHE A 9 -46.19 12.62 -22.19
N ALA A 10 -46.88 13.23 -21.23
CA ALA A 10 -46.32 13.52 -19.91
C ALA A 10 -45.93 12.24 -19.15
N ALA A 11 -46.77 11.20 -19.21
CA ALA A 11 -46.47 9.90 -18.61
C ALA A 11 -45.25 9.22 -19.28
N LEU A 12 -45.10 9.34 -20.60
CA LEU A 12 -43.96 8.81 -21.33
C LEU A 12 -42.65 9.52 -20.97
N VAL A 13 -42.67 10.84 -20.78
CA VAL A 13 -41.50 11.62 -20.35
C VAL A 13 -41.05 11.25 -18.94
N VAL A 14 -41.99 11.02 -18.01
CA VAL A 14 -41.69 10.55 -16.65
C VAL A 14 -41.11 9.12 -16.67
N LEU A 15 -41.61 8.23 -17.52
CA LEU A 15 -41.06 6.88 -17.69
C LEU A 15 -39.64 6.88 -18.31
N LEU A 16 -39.34 7.78 -19.25
CA LEU A 16 -37.99 7.90 -19.82
C LEU A 16 -36.98 8.49 -18.80
N ALA A 17 -37.39 9.42 -17.95
CA ALA A 17 -36.52 10.02 -16.93
C ALA A 17 -36.14 9.04 -15.80
N ALA A 18 -36.97 8.02 -15.52
CA ALA A 18 -36.70 6.99 -14.51
C ALA A 18 -35.62 5.97 -14.94
N SER A 19 -35.10 6.07 -16.18
CA SER A 19 -34.06 5.18 -16.72
C SER A 19 -32.63 5.68 -16.45
N ALA A 20 -32.46 6.73 -15.65
CA ALA A 20 -31.15 7.13 -15.16
C ALA A 20 -30.60 6.02 -14.26
N THR A 21 -29.78 5.16 -14.84
CA THR A 21 -29.09 4.08 -14.15
C THR A 21 -28.16 4.68 -13.11
N VAL A 22 -28.53 4.57 -11.84
CA VAL A 22 -27.61 4.80 -10.73
C VAL A 22 -26.57 3.69 -10.78
N THR A 23 -25.41 3.96 -11.36
CA THR A 23 -24.24 3.08 -11.26
C THR A 23 -23.63 3.26 -9.88
N ALA A 24 -24.26 2.67 -8.85
CA ALA A 24 -23.63 2.53 -7.55
C ALA A 24 -22.38 1.65 -7.74
N GLN A 25 -21.19 2.25 -7.68
CA GLN A 25 -19.94 1.50 -7.66
C GLN A 25 -19.97 0.60 -6.42
N ILE A 26 -19.99 -0.72 -6.63
CA ILE A 26 -19.86 -1.68 -5.54
C ILE A 26 -18.50 -1.42 -4.90
N PRO A 27 -18.42 -1.00 -3.62
CA PRO A 27 -17.14 -0.84 -2.96
C PRO A 27 -16.46 -2.21 -2.95
N TYR A 28 -15.28 -2.29 -3.57
CA TYR A 28 -14.49 -3.51 -3.53
C TYR A 28 -14.19 -3.83 -2.06
N TYR A 29 -14.65 -4.97 -1.57
CA TYR A 29 -14.42 -5.43 -0.20
C TYR A 29 -12.92 -5.35 0.10
N GLY A 30 -12.52 -4.48 1.04
CA GLY A 30 -11.11 -4.21 1.37
C GLY A 30 -10.60 -2.81 1.00
N GLN A 31 -11.42 -1.95 0.39
CA GLN A 31 -11.09 -0.52 0.25
C GLN A 31 -11.52 0.24 1.50
N TYR A 32 -10.55 0.76 2.25
CA TYR A 32 -10.79 1.60 3.41
C TYR A 32 -10.24 3.00 3.12
N ASN A 33 -11.05 4.04 3.35
CA ASN A 33 -10.56 5.41 3.20
C ASN A 33 -9.49 5.76 4.25
N ARG A 34 -9.65 5.25 5.47
CA ARG A 34 -8.83 5.54 6.65
C ARG A 34 -8.82 4.33 7.62
N GLY A 35 -7.98 4.40 8.65
CA GLY A 35 -7.99 3.47 9.78
C GLY A 35 -7.17 2.18 9.57
N GLN A 36 -6.55 1.98 8.41
CA GLN A 36 -5.71 0.82 8.11
C GLN A 36 -4.22 1.10 8.35
N ASP A 37 -3.44 0.02 8.37
CA ASP A 37 -1.99 0.02 8.55
C ASP A 37 -1.21 0.27 7.26
N VAL A 38 0.11 0.43 7.42
CA VAL A 38 1.09 0.42 6.33
C VAL A 38 1.82 -0.92 6.33
N VAL A 39 1.92 -1.53 5.15
CA VAL A 39 2.64 -2.77 4.93
C VAL A 39 3.94 -2.44 4.19
N PRO A 40 5.13 -2.66 4.79
CA PRO A 40 6.38 -2.55 4.07
C PRO A 40 6.48 -3.69 3.05
N VAL A 41 7.19 -3.46 1.96
CA VAL A 41 7.36 -4.45 0.88
C VAL A 41 8.81 -4.50 0.46
N TYR A 42 9.34 -5.72 0.35
CA TYR A 42 10.65 -5.96 -0.22
C TYR A 42 10.48 -6.14 -1.74
N GLU A 43 11.06 -5.24 -2.51
CA GLU A 43 10.89 -5.19 -3.97
C GLU A 43 11.97 -6.01 -4.70
N GLY A 44 13.07 -6.33 -4.02
CA GLY A 44 14.15 -7.15 -4.57
C GLY A 44 15.53 -6.60 -4.25
N TRP A 45 16.54 -7.16 -4.93
CA TRP A 45 17.93 -6.76 -4.78
C TRP A 45 18.66 -6.75 -6.11
N MET A 46 19.77 -6.02 -6.15
CA MET A 46 20.69 -5.95 -7.28
C MET A 46 22.14 -6.05 -6.78
N PRO A 47 23.01 -6.85 -7.43
CA PRO A 47 24.43 -6.87 -7.09
C PRO A 47 25.11 -5.58 -7.56
N ASN A 48 26.08 -5.11 -6.78
CA ASN A 48 26.94 -3.99 -7.13
C ASN A 48 28.32 -4.49 -7.61
N PRO A 49 29.08 -3.72 -8.42
CA PRO A 49 30.39 -4.15 -8.95
C PRO A 49 31.45 -4.45 -7.88
N ASP A 50 31.34 -3.85 -6.70
CA ASP A 50 32.22 -4.06 -5.55
C ASP A 50 31.87 -5.32 -4.72
N GLY A 51 30.87 -6.08 -5.16
CA GLY A 51 30.37 -7.29 -4.51
C GLY A 51 29.34 -7.02 -3.40
N THR A 52 29.01 -5.77 -3.08
CA THR A 52 27.88 -5.45 -2.20
C THR A 52 26.54 -5.70 -2.91
N PHE A 53 25.43 -5.60 -2.17
CA PHE A 53 24.10 -5.71 -2.73
C PHE A 53 23.28 -4.48 -2.39
N THR A 54 22.52 -3.97 -3.35
CA THR A 54 21.50 -2.95 -3.13
C THR A 54 20.16 -3.62 -2.97
N MET A 55 19.50 -3.43 -1.83
CA MET A 55 18.16 -3.93 -1.53
C MET A 55 17.14 -2.81 -1.67
N TYR A 56 16.02 -3.09 -2.33
CA TYR A 56 14.99 -2.11 -2.61
C TYR A 56 13.72 -2.38 -1.82
N PHE A 57 13.10 -1.31 -1.34
CA PHE A 57 11.90 -1.38 -0.52
C PHE A 57 10.83 -0.45 -1.05
N GLY A 58 9.58 -0.84 -0.86
CA GLY A 58 8.37 -0.09 -1.14
C GLY A 58 7.39 -0.26 0.01
N TYR A 59 6.20 0.30 -0.09
CA TYR A 59 5.15 0.09 0.90
C TYR A 59 3.75 0.17 0.29
N LEU A 60 2.78 -0.46 0.94
CA LEU A 60 1.36 -0.24 0.73
C LEU A 60 0.75 0.43 1.95
N ASN A 61 0.36 1.70 1.80
CA ASN A 61 -0.61 2.30 2.71
C ASN A 61 -2.00 1.78 2.28
N ARG A 62 -2.61 0.96 3.13
CA ARG A 62 -3.91 0.31 2.82
C ARG A 62 -5.07 1.32 2.78
N ASN A 63 -4.84 2.56 3.20
CA ASN A 63 -5.80 3.65 3.12
C ASN A 63 -5.85 4.27 1.72
N TYR A 64 -7.03 4.79 1.34
CA TYR A 64 -7.24 5.50 0.08
C TYR A 64 -7.13 7.03 0.20
N GLN A 65 -7.32 7.57 1.40
CA GLN A 65 -7.29 9.02 1.64
C GLN A 65 -6.35 9.41 2.78
N GLU A 66 -6.20 8.55 3.79
CA GLU A 66 -5.37 8.85 4.94
C GLU A 66 -3.87 8.65 4.64
N GLU A 67 -3.12 9.73 4.84
CA GLU A 67 -1.67 9.73 5.01
C GLU A 67 -1.32 9.38 6.46
N LEU A 68 -0.17 8.74 6.65
CA LEU A 68 0.29 8.33 7.97
C LEU A 68 1.71 8.82 8.20
N ASP A 69 1.96 9.37 9.38
CA ASP A 69 3.29 9.71 9.86
C ASP A 69 3.74 8.66 10.88
N ILE A 70 4.84 7.97 10.58
CA ILE A 70 5.46 6.99 11.46
C ILE A 70 6.95 7.37 11.59
N PRO A 71 7.31 8.17 12.61
CA PRO A 71 8.69 8.59 12.83
C PRO A 71 9.63 7.40 12.99
N LEU A 72 10.90 7.60 12.66
CA LEU A 72 11.95 6.62 12.93
C LEU A 72 11.95 6.24 14.42
N GLY A 73 12.13 4.95 14.71
CA GLY A 73 12.12 4.46 16.09
C GLY A 73 11.52 3.07 16.22
N PRO A 74 11.03 2.68 17.41
CA PRO A 74 10.52 1.33 17.68
C PRO A 74 9.41 0.85 16.73
N ASP A 75 8.68 1.79 16.12
CA ASP A 75 7.58 1.52 15.20
C ASP A 75 7.96 1.67 13.72
N ASN A 76 9.17 2.18 13.41
CA ASN A 76 9.72 2.29 12.08
C ASN A 76 11.25 2.15 12.12
N ASN A 77 11.76 0.92 12.00
CA ASN A 77 13.19 0.60 12.15
C ASN A 77 13.62 -0.61 11.33
N PHE A 78 14.94 -0.76 11.23
CA PHE A 78 15.58 -2.01 10.90
C PHE A 78 16.23 -2.62 12.16
N ASP A 79 16.36 -3.95 12.22
CA ASP A 79 16.99 -4.75 13.29
C ASP A 79 18.09 -4.02 14.12
N SER A 80 17.70 -3.19 15.09
CA SER A 80 18.51 -2.30 15.94
C SER A 80 19.15 -1.02 15.35
N ASP A 81 18.98 -0.76 14.05
CA ASP A 81 19.42 0.48 13.40
C ASP A 81 18.22 1.36 13.01
N THR A 82 18.24 2.62 13.44
CA THR A 82 17.06 3.48 13.37
C THR A 82 16.91 4.21 12.05
N ASP A 83 17.98 4.46 11.30
CA ASP A 83 17.90 5.22 10.05
C ASP A 83 18.71 4.58 8.92
N ARG A 84 17.99 4.12 7.90
CA ARG A 84 18.53 3.60 6.65
C ARG A 84 17.87 4.27 5.44
N GLY A 85 17.30 5.46 5.64
CA GLY A 85 16.56 6.19 4.61
C GLY A 85 15.12 5.72 4.41
N GLN A 86 14.56 4.95 5.35
CA GLN A 86 13.15 4.58 5.28
C GLN A 86 12.24 5.82 5.46
N PRO A 87 11.09 5.89 4.76
CA PRO A 87 10.19 7.04 4.84
C PRO A 87 9.57 7.16 6.25
N THR A 88 9.31 8.39 6.65
CA THR A 88 8.56 8.71 7.89
C THR A 88 7.14 9.20 7.60
N HIS A 89 6.84 9.54 6.35
CA HIS A 89 5.52 9.96 5.89
C HIS A 89 5.05 9.03 4.77
N PHE A 90 3.83 8.52 4.87
CA PHE A 90 3.30 7.45 4.03
C PHE A 90 2.03 7.90 3.30
N TYR A 91 2.21 8.31 2.03
CA TYR A 91 1.11 8.62 1.12
C TYR A 91 0.17 7.42 0.90
N PRO A 92 -1.10 7.64 0.53
CA PRO A 92 -2.04 6.56 0.29
C PRO A 92 -1.56 5.61 -0.81
N ARG A 93 -2.08 4.38 -0.76
CA ARG A 93 -1.85 3.33 -1.78
C ARG A 93 -0.41 2.82 -1.84
N ARG A 94 -0.06 2.21 -2.98
CA ARG A 94 1.19 1.49 -3.20
C ARG A 94 2.24 2.44 -3.75
N HIS A 95 3.42 2.41 -3.14
CA HIS A 95 4.61 3.12 -3.59
C HIS A 95 5.74 2.11 -3.72
N PHE A 96 6.29 1.98 -4.92
CA PHE A 96 7.33 1.01 -5.25
C PHE A 96 8.70 1.68 -5.17
N PHE A 97 9.73 0.92 -4.75
CA PHE A 97 11.14 1.35 -4.78
C PHE A 97 11.40 2.72 -4.12
N VAL A 98 10.71 3.02 -3.01
CA VAL A 98 10.76 4.33 -2.34
C VAL A 98 12.09 4.63 -1.68
N PHE A 99 12.85 3.61 -1.29
CA PHE A 99 14.23 3.75 -0.84
C PHE A 99 15.01 2.45 -1.05
N GLN A 100 16.32 2.54 -0.86
CA GLN A 100 17.23 1.41 -0.99
C GLN A 100 18.24 1.38 0.14
N VAL A 101 18.72 0.18 0.47
CA VAL A 101 19.76 -0.06 1.47
C VAL A 101 20.88 -0.87 0.84
N VAL A 102 22.10 -0.34 0.91
CA VAL A 102 23.30 -1.10 0.52
C VAL A 102 23.72 -1.99 1.68
N VAL A 103 23.89 -3.27 1.39
CA VAL A 103 24.33 -4.27 2.37
C VAL A 103 25.64 -4.92 1.90
N PRO A 104 26.54 -5.27 2.83
CA PRO A 104 27.83 -5.83 2.48
C PRO A 104 27.68 -7.25 1.92
N LYS A 105 28.70 -7.69 1.16
CA LYS A 105 28.73 -8.99 0.47
C LYS A 105 28.55 -10.20 1.38
N ASP A 106 28.96 -10.03 2.64
CA ASP A 106 28.98 -11.03 3.70
C ASP A 106 27.81 -10.87 4.66
N LEU A 107 26.75 -10.14 4.29
CA LEU A 107 25.46 -10.19 4.98
C LEU A 107 25.03 -11.67 5.02
N GLY A 108 25.39 -12.32 6.13
CA GLY A 108 25.50 -13.78 6.20
C GLY A 108 24.16 -14.46 5.94
N ALA A 109 24.19 -15.77 5.68
CA ALA A 109 22.98 -16.57 5.53
C ALA A 109 22.01 -16.46 6.74
N GLU A 110 22.51 -16.00 7.88
CA GLU A 110 21.77 -15.80 9.14
C GLU A 110 21.37 -14.34 9.42
N ARG A 111 22.04 -13.35 8.80
CA ARG A 111 21.71 -11.92 9.00
C ARG A 111 20.65 -11.52 7.99
N ARG A 112 19.50 -11.10 8.51
CA ARG A 112 18.37 -10.58 7.74
C ARG A 112 18.39 -9.06 7.89
N LEU A 113 18.18 -8.34 6.79
CA LEU A 113 17.80 -6.93 6.86
C LEU A 113 16.28 -6.90 6.80
N VAL A 114 15.63 -6.58 7.92
CA VAL A 114 14.17 -6.54 8.04
C VAL A 114 13.71 -5.14 8.39
N TRP A 115 12.91 -4.54 7.51
CA TRP A 115 12.18 -3.32 7.79
C TRP A 115 10.90 -3.64 8.56
N THR A 116 10.73 -3.01 9.71
CA THR A 116 9.55 -3.19 10.57
C THR A 116 8.73 -1.91 10.64
N LEU A 117 7.43 -2.04 10.38
CA LEU A 117 6.43 -1.00 10.62
C LEU A 117 5.40 -1.48 11.64
N ARG A 118 5.17 -0.67 12.68
CA ARG A 118 4.14 -0.91 13.69
C ARG A 118 3.20 0.27 13.75
N ILE A 119 1.91 0.01 13.64
CA ILE A 119 0.89 1.03 13.79
C ILE A 119 -0.45 0.37 14.11
N ARG A 120 -1.26 1.01 14.96
CA ARG A 120 -2.63 0.56 15.30
C ARG A 120 -2.69 -0.90 15.77
N GLY A 121 -1.70 -1.32 16.58
CA GLY A 121 -1.61 -2.67 17.12
C GLY A 121 -1.20 -3.75 16.11
N LYS A 122 -0.91 -3.38 14.86
CA LYS A 122 -0.37 -4.29 13.83
C LYS A 122 1.13 -4.11 13.70
N THR A 123 1.83 -5.22 13.44
CA THR A 123 3.26 -5.24 13.11
C THR A 123 3.39 -5.90 11.74
N ASN A 124 3.89 -5.15 10.76
CA ASN A 124 4.21 -5.67 9.45
C ASN A 124 5.73 -5.60 9.25
N VAL A 125 6.26 -6.59 8.55
CA VAL A 125 7.71 -6.67 8.26
C VAL A 125 7.95 -7.02 6.80
N ALA A 126 9.05 -6.50 6.26
CA ALA A 126 9.54 -6.89 4.95
C ALA A 126 11.07 -6.98 4.97
N GLY A 127 11.59 -8.03 4.35
CA GLY A 127 13.03 -8.24 4.30
C GLY A 127 13.40 -9.47 3.52
N PHE A 128 14.71 -9.65 3.39
CA PHE A 128 15.31 -10.78 2.70
C PHE A 128 15.81 -11.84 3.69
N ASN A 129 15.55 -13.11 3.39
CA ASN A 129 16.20 -14.26 4.00
C ASN A 129 16.79 -15.13 2.87
N ARG A 130 18.07 -15.53 3.01
CA ARG A 130 18.84 -16.20 1.95
C ARG A 130 18.31 -17.60 1.55
N THR A 131 17.30 -18.12 2.26
CA THR A 131 16.51 -19.30 1.82
C THR A 131 15.53 -19.02 0.68
N GLY A 132 15.50 -17.80 0.12
CA GLY A 132 14.73 -17.45 -1.08
C GLY A 132 13.25 -17.15 -0.83
N LYS A 133 12.82 -17.11 0.44
CA LYS A 133 11.44 -16.79 0.80
C LYS A 133 11.35 -15.34 1.29
N SER A 134 10.63 -14.50 0.55
CA SER A 134 10.26 -13.16 1.00
C SER A 134 9.56 -13.27 2.36
N ILE A 135 10.02 -12.50 3.34
CA ILE A 135 9.42 -12.47 4.67
C ILE A 135 8.29 -11.43 4.65
N MET A 136 7.20 -11.73 3.94
CA MET A 136 5.96 -10.95 4.07
C MET A 136 5.10 -11.59 5.14
N LYS A 137 5.00 -10.95 6.31
CA LYS A 137 3.96 -11.27 7.31
C LYS A 137 3.01 -10.09 7.38
N SER A 138 1.78 -10.34 6.94
CA SER A 138 0.61 -9.45 7.00
C SER A 138 -0.17 -9.64 8.30
#